data_AF-W7QSG3-F1
#
_entry.id   AF-W7QSG3-F1
#
_cell.length_a   1.000
_cell.length_b   1.000
_cell.length_c   1.000
_cell.angle_alpha   90.00
_cell.angle_beta   90.00
_cell.angle_gamma   90.00
#
_symmetry.space_group_name_H-M   'P 1'
#
loop_
_entity.id
_entity.type
_entity.pdbx_description
1 polymer ?
#
loop_
_entity_poly.entity_id
_entity_poly.type
_entity_poly.pdbx_seq_one_letter_code
_entity_poly.pdbx_strand_id
1 'polypeptide(L)'
;MITIQAYYSGVELALFKVFTSAINEVCSKDYAPEQIKAWLPPEYDAVKWKERLECIQPYIAKFNGNIVGYADIQNDGYIDHFFVDSGYQSMGVGS
;
A
#
# COMPACT_ATOMS: atom_id res chain seq x y z
N MET A 1 16.47 9.46 -3.51
CA MET A 1 16.21 8.69 -4.75
C MET A 1 15.22 7.59 -4.40
N ILE A 2 14.24 7.33 -5.27
CA ILE A 2 13.27 6.25 -5.07
C ILE A 2 13.87 4.95 -5.63
N THR A 3 13.74 3.86 -4.90
CA THR A 3 14.13 2.51 -5.37
C THR A 3 12.94 1.57 -5.30
N ILE A 4 12.83 0.69 -6.29
CA ILE A 4 11.78 -0.33 -6.38
C ILE A 4 12.42 -1.71 -6.16
N GLN A 5 11.78 -2.57 -5.38
CA GLN A 5 12.20 -3.96 -5.21
C GLN A 5 11.00 -4.89 -5.06
N ALA A 6 11.19 -6.18 -5.35
CA ALA A 6 10.16 -7.18 -5.11
C ALA A 6 9.83 -7.30 -3.62
N TYR A 7 8.60 -7.71 -3.31
CA TYR A 7 8.18 -8.04 -1.96
C TYR A 7 9.10 -9.08 -1.30
N TYR A 8 9.29 -8.92 -0.01
CA TYR A 8 10.02 -9.85 0.85
C TYR A 8 9.37 -9.84 2.24
N SER A 9 9.41 -10.97 2.94
CA SER A 9 8.76 -11.06 4.24
C SER A 9 9.45 -10.20 5.30
N GLY A 10 8.67 -9.70 6.28
CA GLY A 10 9.13 -8.81 7.35
C GLY A 10 8.74 -7.34 7.14
N VAL A 11 8.11 -7.00 6.02
CA VAL A 11 7.64 -5.64 5.68
C VAL A 11 6.13 -5.48 5.75
N GLU A 12 5.40 -6.52 6.11
CA GLU A 12 3.94 -6.59 6.02
C GLU A 12 3.28 -5.44 6.80
N LEU A 13 3.76 -5.18 8.02
CA LEU A 13 3.26 -4.07 8.85
C LEU A 13 3.55 -2.70 8.22
N ALA A 14 4.69 -2.53 7.56
CA ALA A 14 5.02 -1.27 6.88
C ALA A 14 4.10 -1.04 5.68
N LEU A 15 3.84 -2.08 4.88
CA LEU A 15 2.89 -2.01 3.78
C LEU A 15 1.46 -1.75 4.26
N PHE A 16 1.06 -2.34 5.39
CA PHE A 16 -0.23 -2.06 6.00
C PHE A 16 -0.37 -0.59 6.42
N LYS A 17 0.70 0.01 6.95
CA LYS A 17 0.72 1.44 7.29
C LYS A 17 0.57 2.32 6.05
N VAL A 18 1.26 1.99 4.96
CA VAL A 18 1.11 2.70 3.67
C VAL A 18 -0.35 2.61 3.18
N PHE A 19 -0.92 1.41 3.15
CA PHE A 19 -2.31 1.15 2.76
C PHE A 19 -3.30 1.98 3.59
N THR A 20 -3.20 1.88 4.92
CA THR A 20 -4.11 2.56 5.84
C THR A 20 -3.96 4.08 5.81
N SER A 21 -2.73 4.60 5.69
CA SER A 21 -2.47 6.03 5.56
C SER A 21 -3.04 6.59 4.26
N ALA A 22 -2.81 5.92 3.13
CA ALA A 22 -3.37 6.31 1.84
C ALA A 22 -4.90 6.43 1.90
N ILE A 23 -5.57 5.42 2.45
CA ILE A 23 -7.03 5.42 2.57
C ILE A 23 -7.54 6.47 3.56
N ASN A 24 -6.96 6.58 4.76
CA ASN A 24 -7.46 7.51 5.77
C ASN A 24 -7.20 8.98 5.42
N GLU A 25 -6.09 9.31 4.76
CA GLU A 25 -5.63 10.70 4.62
C GLU A 25 -5.73 11.23 3.19
N VAL A 26 -5.59 10.37 2.19
CA VAL A 26 -5.70 10.76 0.78
C VAL A 26 -7.15 10.62 0.33
N CYS A 27 -7.74 9.43 0.48
CA CYS A 27 -9.11 9.18 0.02
C CYS A 27 -10.16 9.95 0.82
N SER A 28 -9.93 10.32 2.08
CA SER A 28 -10.89 11.10 2.88
C SER A 28 -11.23 12.48 2.29
N LYS A 29 -10.49 12.94 1.29
CA LYS A 29 -10.80 14.16 0.53
C LYS A 29 -11.99 13.99 -0.43
N ASP A 30 -12.24 12.76 -0.88
CA ASP A 30 -13.22 12.45 -1.92
C ASP A 30 -14.34 11.51 -1.45
N TYR A 31 -14.13 10.80 -0.33
CA TYR A 31 -15.04 9.77 0.16
C TYR A 31 -15.53 10.04 1.58
N ALA A 32 -16.79 9.65 1.84
CA ALA A 32 -17.40 9.77 3.15
C ALA A 32 -16.76 8.82 4.18
N PRO A 33 -16.80 9.14 5.48
CA PRO A 33 -16.21 8.31 6.53
C PRO A 33 -16.67 6.84 6.51
N GLU A 34 -17.94 6.59 6.17
CA GLU A 34 -18.50 5.23 6.10
C GLU A 34 -17.90 4.43 4.94
N GLN A 35 -17.57 5.09 3.82
CA GLN A 35 -16.93 4.46 2.66
C GLN A 35 -15.47 4.13 2.97
N ILE A 36 -14.74 5.07 3.59
CA ILE A 36 -13.38 4.85 4.07
C ILE A 36 -13.32 3.67 5.04
N LYS A 37 -14.25 3.63 6.01
CA LYS A 37 -14.35 2.54 6.97
C LYS A 37 -14.66 1.19 6.32
N ALA A 38 -15.40 1.17 5.21
CA ALA A 38 -15.70 -0.07 4.49
C ALA A 38 -14.47 -0.68 3.78
N TRP A 39 -13.49 0.14 3.40
CA TRP A 39 -12.25 -0.34 2.77
C TRP A 39 -11.18 -0.78 3.76
N LEU A 40 -11.22 -0.27 4.99
CA LEU A 40 -10.27 -0.63 6.02
C LEU A 40 -10.75 -1.83 6.84
N PRO A 41 -9.88 -2.80 7.12
CA PRO A 41 -10.22 -3.82 8.10
C PRO A 41 -10.37 -3.15 9.49
N PRO A 42 -11.29 -3.65 10.33
CA PRO A 42 -11.54 -3.07 11.66
C PRO A 42 -10.33 -3.20 12.60
N GLU A 43 -9.48 -4.20 12.36
CA GLU A 43 -8.25 -4.46 13.11
C GLU A 43 -7.17 -5.01 12.18
N TYR A 44 -5.91 -4.85 12.59
CA TYR A 44 -4.77 -5.42 11.86
C TYR A 44 -4.65 -6.92 12.15
N ASP A 45 -4.97 -7.75 11.17
CA ASP A 45 -4.75 -9.20 11.19
C ASP A 45 -3.48 -9.53 10.40
N ALA A 46 -2.38 -9.77 11.12
CA ALA A 46 -1.07 -9.99 10.53
C ALA A 46 -1.02 -11.22 9.61
N VAL A 47 -1.78 -12.27 9.92
CA VAL A 47 -1.79 -13.51 9.14
C VAL A 47 -2.49 -13.28 7.81
N LYS A 48 -3.72 -12.76 7.84
CA LYS A 48 -4.48 -12.48 6.61
C LYS A 48 -3.79 -11.45 5.73
N TRP A 49 -3.21 -10.42 6.33
CA TRP A 49 -2.49 -9.40 5.58
C TRP A 49 -1.25 -9.98 4.90
N LYS A 50 -0.50 -10.83 5.60
CA LYS A 50 0.62 -11.55 5.01
C LYS A 50 0.19 -12.46 3.86
N GLU A 51 -0.85 -13.27 4.05
CA GLU A 51 -1.40 -14.14 2.99
C GLU A 51 -1.81 -13.34 1.75
N ARG A 52 -2.43 -12.17 1.94
CA ARG A 52 -2.80 -11.26 0.84
C ARG A 52 -1.56 -10.75 0.09
N LEU A 53 -0.52 -10.31 0.80
CA LEU A 53 0.73 -9.85 0.19
C LEU A 53 1.48 -10.98 -0.52
N GLU A 54 1.47 -12.17 0.05
CA GLU A 54 2.05 -13.37 -0.58
C GLU A 54 1.28 -13.78 -1.84
N CYS A 55 -0.03 -13.52 -1.90
CA CYS A 55 -0.83 -13.80 -3.09
C CYS A 55 -0.56 -12.80 -4.22
N ILE A 56 -0.47 -11.50 -3.92
CA ILE A 56 -0.34 -10.46 -4.96
C ILE A 56 1.12 -10.13 -5.31
N GLN A 57 2.10 -10.54 -4.49
CA GLN A 57 3.54 -10.34 -4.70
C GLN A 57 3.91 -8.92 -5.18
N PRO A 58 3.59 -7.87 -4.41
CA PRO A 58 3.73 -6.49 -4.90
C PRO A 58 5.21 -6.08 -5.03
N TYR A 59 5.45 -5.04 -5.83
CA TYR A 59 6.68 -4.27 -5.77
C TYR A 59 6.59 -3.18 -4.71
N ILE A 60 7.69 -2.95 -4.00
CA ILE A 60 7.82 -2.01 -2.90
C ILE A 60 8.66 -0.82 -3.33
N ALA A 61 8.12 0.38 -3.18
CA ALA A 61 8.83 1.64 -3.36
C ALA A 61 9.45 2.11 -2.03
N LYS A 62 10.75 2.43 -2.06
CA LYS A 62 11.48 3.00 -0.94
C LYS A 62 12.04 4.39 -1.26
N PHE A 63 12.00 5.27 -0.27
CA PHE A 63 12.66 6.57 -0.30
C PHE A 63 13.48 6.77 0.97
N ASN A 64 14.79 7.02 0.82
CA ASN A 64 15.74 7.13 1.95
C ASN A 64 15.67 5.94 2.92
N GLY A 65 15.47 4.73 2.40
CA GLY A 65 15.36 3.50 3.19
C GLY A 65 13.97 3.22 3.78
N ASN A 66 13.07 4.19 3.78
CA ASN A 66 11.69 4.01 4.24
C ASN A 66 10.82 3.45 3.13
N ILE A 67 9.88 2.56 3.47
CA ILE A 67 8.84 2.09 2.56
C ILE A 67 7.78 3.18 2.45
N VAL A 68 7.53 3.65 1.23
CA VAL A 68 6.66 4.82 0.96
C VAL A 68 5.55 4.53 -0.04
N GLY A 69 5.54 3.34 -0.63
CA GLY A 69 4.54 2.92 -1.60
C GLY A 69 4.69 1.45 -1.95
N TYR A 70 3.64 0.88 -2.51
CA TYR A 70 3.70 -0.44 -3.12
C TYR A 70 2.60 -0.59 -4.17
N ALA A 71 2.85 -1.47 -5.15
CA ALA A 71 1.86 -1.82 -6.16
C ALA A 71 2.11 -3.23 -6.69
N ASP A 72 1.05 -3.93 -7.08
CA ASP A 72 1.17 -5.19 -7.84
C ASP A 72 0.68 -5.02 -9.29
N ILE A 73 1.12 -5.96 -10.13
CA ILE A 73 0.59 -6.16 -11.46
C ILE A 73 0.50 -7.66 -11.70
N GLN A 74 -0.72 -8.13 -11.97
CA GLN A 74 -1.00 -9.53 -12.25
C GLN A 74 -0.58 -9.89 -13.68
N ASN A 75 -0.53 -11.19 -13.99
CA ASN A 75 -0.06 -11.69 -15.30
C ASN A 75 -0.91 -11.20 -16.49
N ASP A 76 -2.17 -10.82 -16.26
CA ASP A 76 -3.07 -10.26 -17.26
C ASP A 76 -3.00 -8.72 -17.35
N GLY A 77 -2.14 -8.09 -16.56
CA GLY A 77 -1.99 -6.63 -16.47
C GLY A 77 -2.95 -5.96 -15.49
N TYR A 78 -3.77 -6.71 -14.75
CA TYR A 78 -4.61 -6.14 -13.69
C TYR A 78 -3.76 -5.61 -12.53
N ILE A 79 -4.07 -4.41 -12.05
CA ILE A 79 -3.45 -3.80 -10.87
C ILE A 79 -4.45 -3.91 -9.74
N ASP A 80 -4.17 -4.76 -8.75
CA ASP A 80 -5.07 -4.97 -7.61
C ASP A 80 -4.82 -3.90 -6.53
N HIS A 81 -3.58 -3.79 -6.05
CA HIS A 81 -3.15 -2.77 -5.12
C HIS A 81 -2.22 -1.76 -5.80
N PHE A 82 -2.48 -0.47 -5.53
CA PHE A 82 -1.60 0.64 -5.90
C PHE A 82 -1.72 1.74 -4.85
N PHE A 83 -0.75 1.82 -3.94
CA PHE A 83 -0.82 2.73 -2.80
C PHE A 83 0.50 3.46 -2.58
N VAL A 84 0.38 4.74 -2.25
CA VAL A 84 1.49 5.61 -1.83
C VAL A 84 1.12 6.24 -0.49
N ASP A 85 2.06 6.24 0.44
CA ASP A 85 1.91 6.82 1.76
C ASP A 85 1.50 8.30 1.66
N SER A 86 0.61 8.76 2.55
CA SER A 86 0.03 10.11 2.46
C SER A 86 1.11 11.21 2.49
N GLY A 87 2.18 10.99 3.25
CA GLY A 87 3.29 11.93 3.41
C GLY A 87 4.23 12.01 2.21
N TYR A 88 4.09 11.10 1.24
CA TYR A 88 4.97 11.00 0.06
C TYR A 88 4.22 11.16 -1.27
N GLN A 89 2.98 11.67 -1.22
CA GLN A 89 2.20 12.02 -2.41
C GLN A 89 2.87 13.12 -3.22
N SER A 90 2.63 13.15 -4.54
CA SER A 90 3.19 14.15 -5.48
C SER A 90 4.72 14.21 -5.56
N MET A 91 5.43 13.17 -5.12
CA MET A 91 6.90 13.07 -5.19
C MET A 91 7.41 12.13 -6.30
N GLY A 92 6.52 11.71 -7.23
CA GLY A 92 6.86 10.77 -8.30
C GLY A 92 6.99 9.30 -7.84
N VAL A 93 6.42 8.93 -6.68
CA VAL A 93 6.43 7.54 -6.19
C VAL A 93 5.52 6.64 -7.02
N GLY A 94 4.37 7.17 -7.46
CA GLY A 94 3.38 6.44 -8.26
C GLY A 94 3.37 6.81 -9.75
N SER A 95 4.42 7.42 -10.27
CA SER A 95 4.53 7.84 -11.68
C SER A 95 5.29 6.85 -12.54
#